data_AF-A0A257H912-F1
#
_entry.id   AF-A0A257H912-F1
#
_cell.length_a   1.000
_cell.length_b   1.000
_cell.length_c   1.000
_cell.angle_alpha   90.00
_cell.angle_beta   90.00
_cell.angle_gamma   90.00
#
_symmetry.space_group_name_H-M   'P 1'
#
loop_
_entity.id
_entity.type
_entity.pdbx_description
1 polymer ?
#
loop_
_entity_poly.entity_id
_entity_poly.type
_entity_poly.pdbx_seq_one_letter_code
_entity_poly.pdbx_strand_id
1 'polypeptide(L)' 'MAASQHTPNQVLLDNATPARMAAAGVPLALARWYYLIGRHLRRFSDWDIDRVMEVRLRIAQAGL' A
#
# COMPACT_ATOMS: atom_id res chain seq x y z
N MET A 1 0.59 8.23 -29.48
CA MET A 1 0.37 8.95 -28.21
C MET A 1 -0.61 8.14 -27.38
N ALA A 2 -0.12 7.35 -26.42
CA ALA A 2 -0.98 6.68 -25.45
C ALA A 2 -0.40 7.03 -24.08
N ALA A 3 -0.92 8.11 -23.48
CA ALA A 3 -0.70 8.36 -22.07
C ALA A 3 -1.46 7.27 -21.33
N SER A 4 -0.75 6.19 -20.99
CA SER A 4 -1.22 5.15 -20.10
C SER A 4 -1.82 5.86 -18.90
N GLN A 5 -3.13 5.75 -18.74
CA GLN A 5 -3.85 6.23 -17.57
C GLN A 5 -3.37 5.40 -16.39
N HIS A 6 -2.20 5.76 -15.85
CA HIS A 6 -1.71 5.32 -14.57
C HIS A 6 -2.68 5.90 -13.57
N THR A 7 -3.73 5.13 -13.28
CA THR A 7 -4.66 5.42 -12.21
C THR A 7 -3.82 5.80 -10.98
N PRO A 8 -4.03 6.96 -10.34
CA PRO A 8 -3.19 7.37 -9.20
C PRO A 8 -3.19 6.32 -8.08
N ASN A 9 -4.26 5.53 -7.97
CA ASN A 9 -4.34 4.37 -7.08
C ASN A 9 -3.30 3.28 -7.39
N GLN A 10 -2.97 3.07 -8.66
CA GLN A 10 -2.01 2.04 -9.12
C GLN A 10 -0.57 2.47 -8.84
N VAL A 11 -0.24 3.75 -9.06
CA VAL A 11 1.08 4.33 -8.70
C VAL A 11 1.31 4.32 -7.18
N LEU A 12 0.26 4.55 -6.39
CA LEU A 12 0.31 4.46 -4.92
C LEU A 12 0.43 3.02 -4.41
N LEU A 13 -0.14 2.04 -5.11
CA LEU A 13 0.02 0.61 -4.80
C LEU A 13 1.44 0.11 -5.13
N ASP A 14 2.04 0.59 -6.24
CA ASP A 14 3.40 0.23 -6.66
C ASP A 14 4.49 0.81 -5.75
N ASN A 15 4.27 2.00 -5.19
CA ASN A 15 5.26 2.64 -4.30
C ASN A 15 5.32 2.03 -2.89
N ALA A 16 4.33 1.25 -2.47
CA ALA A 16 4.32 0.57 -1.18
C ALA A 16 5.15 -0.74 -1.23
N THR A 17 6.45 -0.62 -1.51
CA THR A 17 7.36 -1.77 -1.45
C THR A 17 7.63 -2.16 0.01
N PRO A 18 7.98 -3.43 0.30
CA PRO A 18 8.32 -3.85 1.66
C PRO A 18 9.44 -3.02 2.29
N ALA A 19 10.40 -2.56 1.48
CA ALA A 19 11.49 -1.69 1.93
C ALA A 19 10.99 -0.30 2.36
N ARG A 20 10.10 0.32 1.58
CA ARG A 20 9.47 1.60 1.97
C ARG A 20 8.56 1.45 3.19
N MET A 21 7.82 0.34 3.28
CA MET A 21 7.02 0.04 4.46
C MET A 21 7.88 -0.10 5.72
N ALA A 22 9.01 -0.79 5.62
CA ALA A 22 9.96 -0.91 6.73
C ALA A 22 10.56 0.45 7.13
N ALA A 23 10.95 1.27 6.14
CA ALA A 23 11.44 2.64 6.38
C ALA A 23 10.37 3.55 7.00
N ALA A 24 9.08 3.31 6.70
CA ALA A 24 7.93 3.98 7.29
C ALA A 24 7.51 3.42 8.66
N GLY A 25 8.23 2.45 9.23
CA GLY A 25 7.92 1.87 10.53
C GLY A 25 6.66 0.99 10.52
N VAL A 26 6.24 0.49 9.36
CA VAL A 26 5.12 -0.47 9.25
C VAL A 26 5.57 -1.80 9.86
N PRO A 27 4.80 -2.39 10.79
CA PRO A 27 5.11 -3.69 11.36
C PRO A 27 5.28 -4.76 10.28
N LEU A 28 6.27 -5.64 10.42
CA LEU A 28 6.59 -6.68 9.43
C LEU A 28 5.38 -7.56 9.07
N ALA A 29 4.56 -7.91 10.06
CA ALA A 29 3.35 -8.71 9.84
C ALA A 29 2.35 -7.99 8.91
N LEU A 30 2.17 -6.68 9.11
CA LEU A 30 1.28 -5.84 8.31
C LEU A 30 1.85 -5.63 6.89
N ALA A 31 3.15 -5.35 6.78
CA ALA A 31 3.81 -5.21 5.49
C ALA A 31 3.75 -6.49 4.65
N ARG A 32 3.97 -7.64 5.30
CA ARG A 32 3.86 -8.96 4.67
C ARG A 32 2.44 -9.25 4.20
N TRP A 33 1.45 -8.96 5.05
CA TRP A 33 0.04 -9.11 4.68
C TRP A 33 -0.32 -8.22 3.48
N TYR A 34 0.07 -6.95 3.49
CA TYR A 34 -0.22 -6.02 2.39
C TYR A 34 0.40 -6.48 1.07
N TYR A 35 1.66 -6.93 1.10
CA TYR A 35 2.39 -7.37 -0.09
C TYR A 35 1.85 -8.68 -0.68
N LEU A 36 1.43 -9.63 0.17
CA LEU A 36 0.94 -10.93 -0.29
C LEU A 36 -0.57 -10.95 -0.59
N ILE A 37 -1.36 -10.18 0.17
CA ILE A 37 -2.82 -10.25 0.15
C ILE A 37 -3.39 -8.87 -0.22
N GLY A 38 -3.07 -7.83 0.56
CA GLY A 38 -3.72 -6.52 0.47
C GLY A 38 -3.72 -5.89 -0.92
N ARG A 39 -2.61 -6.01 -1.68
CA ARG A 39 -2.51 -5.47 -3.04
C ARG A 39 -3.30 -6.25 -4.11
N HIS A 40 -3.72 -7.49 -3.81
CA HIS A 40 -4.43 -8.39 -4.73
C HIS A 40 -5.92 -8.50 -4.42
N LEU A 41 -6.39 -7.87 -3.35
CA LEU A 41 -7.80 -7.87 -2.99
C LEU A 41 -8.62 -7.14 -4.06
N ARG A 42 -9.61 -7.84 -4.62
CA ARG A 42 -10.63 -7.26 -5.52
C ARG A 42 -11.86 -6.74 -4.77
N ARG A 43 -12.08 -7.23 -3.56
CA ARG A 43 -13.10 -6.78 -2.62
C ARG A 43 -12.41 -6.53 -1.30
N PHE A 44 -12.69 -5.36 -0.72
CA PHE A 44 -12.17 -4.99 0.58
C PHE A 44 -13.30 -5.13 1.60
N SER A 45 -13.02 -5.84 2.70
CA SER A 45 -13.81 -5.70 3.92
C SER A 45 -13.38 -4.44 4.67
N ASP A 46 -14.19 -3.97 5.61
CA ASP A 46 -13.83 -2.80 6.44
C ASP A 46 -12.48 -3.00 7.15
N TRP A 47 -12.22 -4.23 7.61
CA TRP A 47 -10.94 -4.61 8.20
C TRP A 47 -9.77 -4.48 7.22
N ASP A 48 -9.96 -4.85 5.95
CA ASP A 48 -8.93 -4.70 4.92
C ASP A 48 -8.67 -3.23 4.59
N ILE A 49 -9.73 -2.42 4.56
CA ILE A 49 -9.65 -0.97 4.31
C ILE A 49 -8.82 -0.31 5.41
N ASP A 50 -9.12 -0.57 6.68
CA ASP A 50 -8.39 -0.02 7.82
C ASP A 50 -6.89 -0.35 7.73
N ARG A 51 -6.56 -1.60 7.39
CA ARG A 51 -5.17 -2.07 7.26
C ARG A 51 -4.44 -1.42 6.09
N VAL A 52 -5.10 -1.28 4.96
CA VAL A 52 -4.55 -0.59 3.78
C VAL A 52 -4.35 0.90 4.07
N MET A 53 -5.29 1.54 4.74
CA MET A 53 -5.19 2.94 5.15
C MET A 53 -4.09 3.16 6.17
N GLU A 54 -3.91 2.25 7.13
CA GLU A 54 -2.83 2.30 8.13
C GLU A 54 -1.45 2.26 7.45
N VAL A 55 -1.25 1.36 6.48
CA VAL A 55 0.00 1.30 5.69
C VAL A 55 0.21 2.58 4.91
N ARG A 56 -0.82 3.08 4.23
CA ARG A 56 -0.76 4.31 3.44
C ARG A 56 -0.44 5.53 4.29
N LEU A 57 -1.09 5.66 5.45
CA LEU A 57 -0.87 6.77 6.37
C LEU A 57 0.57 6.79 6.87
N ARG A 58 1.11 5.63 7.27
CA ARG A 58 2.51 5.53 7.71
C ARG A 58 3.50 5.90 6.61
N ILE A 59 3.29 5.41 5.38
CA ILE A 59 4.15 5.76 4.24
C ILE A 59 4.07 7.27 3.95
N ALA A 60 2.87 7.86 3.95
CA ALA A 60 2.69 9.29 3.74
C ALA A 60 3.36 10.14 4.84
N GLN A 61 3.26 9.71 6.10
CA GLN A 61 3.92 10.35 7.24
C GLN A 61 5.45 10.24 7.18
N ALA A 62 5.98 9.16 6.60
CA ALA A 62 7.41 8.98 6.40
C ALA A 62 7.99 9.87 5.29
N GLY A 63 7.14 10.54 4.48
CA GLY A 63 7.57 11.40 3.38
C GLY A 63 8.24 10.63 2.23
N LEU A 64 7.93 9.34 2.08
CA LEU A 64 8.54 8.41 1.13
C LEU A 64 7.77 8.28 -0.18
#